data_AF-C4LVG2-F1
#
_entry.id   AF-C4LVG2-F1
#
_cell.length_a   1.000
_cell.length_b   1.000
_cell.length_c   1.000
_cell.angle_alpha   90.00
_cell.angle_beta   90.00
_cell.angle_gamma   90.00
#
_symmetry.space_group_name_H-M   'P 1'
#
loop_
_entity.id
_entity.type
_entity.pdbx_description
1 polymer ?
#
loop_
_entity_poly.entity_id
_entity_poly.type
_entity_poly.pdbx_seq_one_letter_code
_entity_poly.pdbx_strand_id
1 'polypeptide(L)'
;MDDDREPTPTSTAKAQLYGVDGNPQELEVPIPVNYFKLYGYSCCPCFIPPPCSPANSHRYCLALFSASFMLSIVQIIMLIVEISLDGFEKPSINWMLGPTSKAMNTLGAKNDYEIKCNYQLWRLITPIFLHGGIIHLLCNLTMQLRLGMIIERRWNSFRFLIVYFVSGIIGNCFSIICQPTSIGVGASGSLLGIFGGFVVDIIINKKKFENRVWLSLIGRLMISIIIIFVFSFAPGIDYSAHVFGFIGGAICAFGLFAHQNPWITKKLWIKISIWIICPIICLAVLLLTLLLLYLGVLNVGKCN
;
A
#
# COMPACT_ATOMS: atom_id res chain seq x y z
N MET A 1 26.84 20.31 -44.89
CA MET A 1 25.47 20.46 -45.38
C MET A 1 24.80 19.15 -45.10
N ASP A 2 23.99 19.16 -44.05
CA ASP A 2 23.25 18.06 -43.46
C ASP A 2 22.23 17.47 -44.44
N ASP A 3 22.01 16.14 -44.37
CA ASP A 3 20.77 15.49 -44.79
C ASP A 3 20.40 14.46 -43.71
N ASP A 4 19.66 14.95 -42.72
CA ASP A 4 18.95 14.18 -41.71
C ASP A 4 17.86 13.34 -42.39
N ARG A 5 18.08 12.03 -42.54
CA ARG A 5 17.02 11.07 -42.81
C ARG A 5 16.74 10.22 -41.58
N GLU A 6 15.67 10.57 -40.87
CA GLU A 6 15.04 9.69 -39.88
C GLU A 6 14.60 8.36 -40.52
N PRO A 7 14.78 7.20 -39.86
CA PRO A 7 14.22 5.94 -40.33
C PRO A 7 12.69 5.91 -40.13
N THR A 8 11.96 5.69 -41.22
CA THR A 8 10.50 5.46 -41.28
C THR A 8 10.04 4.29 -40.39
N PRO A 9 9.00 4.42 -39.54
CA PRO A 9 8.37 3.29 -38.87
C PRO A 9 7.36 2.59 -39.80
N THR A 10 7.74 1.43 -40.31
CA THR A 10 6.89 0.51 -41.07
C THR A 10 6.09 -0.40 -40.14
N SER A 11 4.87 0.01 -39.77
CA SER A 11 3.79 -0.94 -39.46
C SER A 11 2.42 -0.29 -39.59
N THR A 12 1.66 -0.69 -40.60
CA THR A 12 0.22 -0.44 -40.72
C THR A 12 -0.53 -1.68 -40.25
N ALA A 13 -1.68 -1.49 -39.60
CA ALA A 13 -2.58 -2.58 -39.25
C ALA A 13 -3.81 -2.52 -40.17
N LYS A 14 -4.22 -3.66 -40.73
CA LYS A 14 -5.44 -3.77 -41.51
C LYS A 14 -6.63 -3.95 -40.55
N ALA A 15 -7.59 -3.04 -40.61
CA ALA A 15 -8.86 -3.18 -39.92
C ALA A 15 -9.98 -3.40 -40.96
N GLN A 16 -10.84 -4.40 -40.72
CA GLN A 16 -12.07 -4.60 -41.48
C GLN A 16 -13.22 -3.99 -40.70
N LEU A 17 -13.89 -3.01 -41.31
CA LEU A 17 -15.16 -2.46 -40.81
C LEU A 17 -16.26 -2.88 -41.79
N TYR A 18 -17.43 -3.21 -41.25
CA TYR A 18 -18.62 -3.50 -42.04
C TYR A 18 -19.44 -2.22 -42.19
N GLY A 19 -19.65 -1.79 -43.44
CA GLY A 19 -20.54 -0.68 -43.76
C GLY A 19 -22.00 -1.02 -43.48
N VAL A 20 -22.88 -0.02 -43.53
CA VAL A 20 -24.34 -0.19 -43.38
C VAL A 20 -24.92 -1.06 -44.50
N ASP A 21 -24.20 -1.23 -45.61
CA ASP A 21 -24.48 -2.11 -46.74
C ASP A 21 -23.94 -3.55 -46.57
N GLY A 22 -23.26 -3.86 -45.46
CA GLY A 22 -22.79 -5.21 -45.13
C GLY A 22 -21.53 -5.66 -45.89
N ASN A 23 -20.93 -4.82 -46.73
CA ASN A 23 -19.70 -5.15 -47.43
C ASN A 23 -18.45 -4.78 -46.58
N PRO A 24 -17.44 -5.66 -46.52
CA PRO A 24 -16.20 -5.36 -45.80
C PRO A 24 -15.36 -4.34 -46.58
N GLN A 25 -14.97 -3.25 -45.92
CA GLN A 25 -13.96 -2.32 -46.44
C GLN A 25 -12.66 -2.47 -45.63
N GLU A 26 -11.55 -2.73 -46.32
CA GLU A 26 -10.20 -2.70 -45.73
C GLU A 26 -9.65 -1.27 -45.75
N LEU A 27 -9.37 -0.73 -44.57
CA LEU A 27 -8.67 0.54 -44.41
C LEU A 27 -7.32 0.31 -43.73
N GLU A 28 -6.25 0.79 -44.36
CA GLU A 28 -4.92 0.86 -43.76
C GLU A 28 -4.85 2.08 -42.86
N VAL A 29 -4.83 1.85 -41.55
CA VAL A 29 -4.76 2.94 -40.58
C VAL A 29 -3.31 3.08 -40.10
N PRO A 30 -2.70 4.27 -40.23
CA PRO A 30 -1.38 4.54 -39.66
C PRO A 30 -1.48 4.42 -38.13
N ILE A 31 -0.60 3.63 -37.50
CA ILE A 31 -0.52 3.56 -36.04
C ILE A 31 0.13 4.87 -35.57
N PRO A 32 -0.58 5.79 -34.86
CA PRO A 32 0.07 6.98 -34.37
C PRO A 32 1.00 6.58 -33.23
N VAL A 33 2.30 6.69 -33.46
CA VAL A 33 3.35 6.59 -32.46
C VAL A 33 3.28 7.85 -31.59
N ASN A 34 2.30 7.91 -30.68
CA ASN A 34 2.05 9.10 -29.88
C ASN A 34 2.63 8.95 -28.47
N TYR A 35 3.96 9.09 -28.37
CA TYR A 35 4.73 9.12 -27.11
C TYR A 35 4.40 10.32 -26.20
N PHE A 36 3.56 11.27 -26.65
CA PHE A 36 3.32 12.55 -25.97
C PHE A 36 1.96 12.69 -25.25
N LYS A 37 1.21 11.59 -25.02
CA LYS A 37 -0.02 11.63 -24.18
C LYS A 37 0.19 11.28 -22.70
N LEU A 38 1.44 11.14 -22.22
CA LEU A 38 1.69 10.72 -20.83
C LEU A 38 1.85 11.87 -19.81
N TYR A 39 1.88 13.13 -20.25
CA TYR A 39 2.28 14.26 -19.38
C TYR A 39 1.17 15.25 -18.98
N GLY A 40 -0.11 15.02 -19.32
CA GLY A 40 -1.11 16.09 -19.19
C GLY A 40 -2.54 15.69 -18.83
N TYR A 41 -2.76 14.83 -17.83
CA TYR A 41 -4.13 14.54 -17.39
C TYR A 41 -4.30 14.56 -15.87
N SER A 42 -4.14 15.75 -15.30
CA SER A 42 -4.85 16.14 -14.08
C SER A 42 -6.10 16.89 -14.51
N CYS A 43 -7.29 16.28 -14.39
CA CYS A 43 -8.61 16.92 -14.25
C CYS A 43 -9.73 15.86 -14.23
N CYS A 44 -9.75 15.05 -13.16
CA CYS A 44 -10.92 14.35 -12.61
C CYS A 44 -10.49 13.80 -11.24
N PRO A 45 -11.35 13.68 -10.22
CA PRO A 45 -10.92 13.48 -8.82
C PRO A 45 -10.15 12.17 -8.55
N CYS A 46 -9.99 11.30 -9.54
CA CYS A 46 -9.50 9.93 -9.41
C CYS A 46 -8.13 9.64 -10.05
N PHE A 47 -7.37 10.65 -10.52
CA PHE A 47 -5.97 10.49 -10.98
C PHE A 47 -5.67 9.34 -12.00
N ILE A 48 -6.66 8.91 -12.80
CA ILE A 48 -6.47 7.88 -13.85
C ILE A 48 -6.93 8.45 -15.20
N PRO A 49 -6.02 8.74 -16.15
CA PRO A 49 -6.37 9.02 -17.54
C PRO A 49 -6.51 7.76 -18.42
N PRO A 50 -7.26 7.80 -19.55
CA PRO A 50 -8.08 8.91 -20.08
C PRO A 50 -9.58 8.83 -19.71
N PRO A 51 -10.35 9.94 -19.82
CA PRO A 51 -11.78 9.92 -19.53
C PRO A 51 -12.54 9.25 -20.68
N CYS A 52 -13.45 8.34 -20.34
CA CYS A 52 -14.52 7.81 -21.18
C CYS A 52 -14.10 7.07 -22.48
N SER A 53 -13.75 5.80 -22.32
CA SER A 53 -14.06 4.75 -23.30
C SER A 53 -14.81 3.63 -22.57
N PRO A 54 -15.57 2.75 -23.24
CA PRO A 54 -16.18 1.58 -22.61
C PRO A 54 -15.17 0.69 -21.86
N ALA A 55 -13.90 0.70 -22.28
CA ALA A 55 -12.82 0.04 -21.55
C ALA A 55 -12.45 0.78 -20.25
N ASN A 56 -12.61 2.10 -20.18
CA ASN A 56 -12.35 2.88 -18.97
C ASN A 56 -13.49 2.80 -17.94
N SER A 57 -14.76 2.69 -18.36
CA SER A 57 -15.88 2.49 -17.42
C SER A 57 -15.73 1.19 -16.64
N HIS A 58 -15.29 0.10 -17.30
CA HIS A 58 -14.95 -1.15 -16.62
C HIS A 58 -13.79 -0.96 -15.62
N ARG A 59 -12.76 -0.18 -15.99
CA ARG A 59 -11.62 0.13 -15.09
C ARG A 59 -12.01 0.98 -13.88
N TYR A 60 -12.98 1.89 -14.02
CA TYR A 60 -13.56 2.64 -12.91
C TYR A 60 -14.39 1.73 -12.00
N CYS A 61 -15.20 0.85 -12.58
CA CYS A 61 -15.98 -0.13 -11.81
C CYS A 61 -15.05 -1.03 -10.99
N LEU A 62 -14.00 -1.59 -11.60
CA LEU A 62 -12.98 -2.37 -10.90
C LEU A 62 -12.22 -1.56 -9.82
N ALA A 63 -12.03 -0.25 -10.02
CA ALA A 63 -11.42 0.60 -9.00
C ALA A 63 -12.34 0.79 -7.79
N LEU A 64 -13.65 0.98 -8.02
CA LEU A 64 -14.66 1.10 -6.97
C LEU A 64 -14.80 -0.19 -6.15
N PHE A 65 -14.54 -1.35 -6.73
CA PHE A 65 -14.53 -2.63 -6.00
C PHE A 65 -13.13 -3.05 -5.50
N SER A 66 -12.13 -2.18 -5.60
CA SER A 66 -10.81 -2.48 -5.07
C SER A 66 -10.79 -2.46 -3.54
N ALA A 67 -9.99 -3.35 -2.94
CA ALA A 67 -9.73 -3.38 -1.52
C ALA A 67 -9.16 -2.03 -1.04
N SER A 68 -8.28 -1.42 -1.82
CA SER A 68 -7.72 -0.09 -1.53
C SER A 68 -8.82 0.97 -1.38
N PHE A 69 -9.79 0.99 -2.29
CA PHE A 69 -10.90 1.94 -2.25
C PHE A 69 -11.87 1.65 -1.09
N MET A 70 -12.19 0.38 -0.84
CA MET A 70 -13.02 -0.03 0.30
C MET A 70 -12.38 0.34 1.64
N LEU A 71 -11.09 0.06 1.81
CA LEU A 71 -10.32 0.46 2.99
C LEU A 71 -10.31 1.98 3.16
N SER A 72 -10.19 2.73 2.06
CA SER A 72 -10.24 4.20 2.09
C SER A 72 -11.57 4.72 2.61
N ILE A 73 -12.69 4.13 2.19
CA ILE A 73 -14.01 4.48 2.72
C ILE A 73 -14.09 4.20 4.22
N VAL A 74 -13.65 3.01 4.65
CA VAL A 74 -13.64 2.66 6.08
C VAL A 74 -12.82 3.66 6.88
N GLN A 75 -11.63 4.03 6.42
CA GLN A 75 -10.76 5.00 7.10
C GLN A 75 -11.37 6.41 7.18
N ILE A 76 -12.07 6.85 6.14
CA ILE A 76 -12.81 8.12 6.15
C ILE A 76 -13.93 8.07 7.20
N ILE A 77 -14.72 6.99 7.21
CA ILE A 77 -15.79 6.80 8.19
C ILE A 77 -15.21 6.77 9.60
N MET A 78 -14.11 6.05 9.82
CA MET A 78 -13.46 5.98 11.12
C MET A 78 -12.96 7.35 11.59
N LEU A 79 -12.36 8.17 10.72
CA LEU A 79 -11.96 9.53 11.10
C LEU A 79 -13.16 10.41 11.48
N ILE A 80 -14.29 10.28 10.78
CA ILE A 80 -15.52 10.98 11.15
C ILE A 80 -15.98 10.54 12.54
N VAL A 81 -15.96 9.24 12.83
CA VAL A 81 -16.32 8.69 14.15
C VAL A 81 -15.34 9.18 15.22
N GLU A 82 -14.03 9.18 14.96
CA GLU A 82 -13.00 9.69 15.87
C GLU A 82 -13.27 11.14 16.28
N ILE A 83 -13.54 12.02 15.31
CA ILE A 83 -13.85 13.43 15.55
C ILE A 83 -15.22 13.59 16.22
N SER A 84 -16.20 12.73 15.92
CA SER A 84 -17.54 12.83 16.51
C SER A 84 -17.58 12.48 17.99
N LEU A 85 -16.60 11.75 18.51
CA LEU A 85 -16.56 11.36 19.93
C LEU A 85 -16.19 12.50 20.89
N ASP A 86 -15.23 13.35 20.51
CA ASP A 86 -14.66 14.37 21.42
C ASP A 86 -14.30 15.70 20.70
N GLY A 87 -14.66 15.82 19.42
CA GLY A 87 -14.34 16.98 18.59
C GLY A 87 -12.90 17.01 18.07
N PHE A 88 -12.52 18.17 17.53
CA PHE A 88 -11.15 18.44 17.12
C PHE A 88 -10.30 18.86 18.32
N GLU A 89 -9.11 18.27 18.42
CA GLU A 89 -8.09 18.70 19.37
C GLU A 89 -7.50 20.06 18.95
N LYS A 90 -6.99 20.82 19.93
CA LYS A 90 -6.36 22.11 19.65
C LYS A 90 -5.16 21.92 18.70
N PRO A 91 -5.01 22.74 17.64
CA PRO A 91 -3.89 22.63 16.69
C PRO A 91 -2.49 22.71 17.31
N SER A 92 -2.36 23.35 18.48
CA SER A 92 -1.11 23.41 19.25
C SER A 92 -0.70 22.06 19.87
N ILE A 93 -1.66 21.14 20.04
CA ILE A 93 -1.45 19.79 20.57
C ILE A 93 -1.44 18.78 19.41
N ASN A 94 -2.43 18.88 18.52
CA ASN A 94 -2.55 18.05 17.32
C ASN A 94 -2.57 18.91 16.06
N TRP A 95 -1.39 19.12 15.48
CA TRP A 95 -1.22 19.91 14.25
C TRP A 95 -1.88 19.26 13.02
N MET A 96 -2.24 17.98 13.09
CA MET A 96 -2.79 17.21 11.96
C MET A 96 -4.28 17.47 11.72
N LEU A 97 -4.90 18.39 12.49
CA LEU A 97 -6.32 18.72 12.46
C LEU A 97 -7.17 17.47 12.70
N GLY A 98 -7.06 16.92 13.90
CA GLY A 98 -7.62 15.60 14.22
C GLY A 98 -8.25 15.47 15.59
N PRO A 99 -8.70 14.26 15.94
CA PRO A 99 -9.34 13.95 17.21
C PRO A 99 -8.36 14.07 18.40
N THR A 100 -8.92 14.04 19.61
CA THR A 100 -8.12 13.92 20.83
C THR A 100 -7.51 12.52 20.95
N SER A 101 -6.37 12.40 21.63
CA SER A 101 -5.75 11.10 21.91
C SER A 101 -6.66 10.16 22.70
N LYS A 102 -7.56 10.74 23.51
CA LYS A 102 -8.60 10.01 24.25
C LYS A 102 -9.59 9.33 23.30
N ALA A 103 -10.14 10.06 22.33
CA ALA A 103 -11.07 9.51 21.34
C ALA A 103 -10.44 8.36 20.55
N MET A 104 -9.20 8.54 20.07
CA MET A 104 -8.46 7.48 19.38
C MET A 104 -8.24 6.26 20.28
N ASN A 105 -7.86 6.48 21.55
CA ASN A 105 -7.67 5.38 22.50
C ASN A 105 -8.97 4.60 22.77
N THR A 106 -10.10 5.29 22.89
CA THR A 106 -11.43 4.67 23.05
C THR A 106 -11.77 3.78 21.85
N LEU A 107 -11.41 4.18 20.63
CA LEU A 107 -11.71 3.45 19.40
C LEU A 107 -10.72 2.31 19.07
N GLY A 108 -9.72 2.07 19.92
CA GLY A 108 -8.79 0.96 19.72
C GLY A 108 -7.42 1.36 19.21
N ALA A 109 -6.99 2.61 19.36
CA ALA A 109 -5.61 2.98 19.04
C ALA A 109 -4.61 2.06 19.76
N LYS A 110 -3.43 1.92 19.15
CA LYS A 110 -2.35 1.10 19.68
C LYS A 110 -1.94 1.73 21.00
N ASN A 111 -2.25 1.05 22.11
CA ASN A 111 -1.93 1.50 23.45
C ASN A 111 -1.29 0.33 24.19
N ASP A 112 -0.01 0.49 24.51
CA ASP A 112 0.79 -0.59 25.04
C ASP A 112 0.32 -1.05 26.42
N TYR A 113 -0.21 -0.13 27.25
CA TYR A 113 -0.77 -0.45 28.56
C TYR A 113 -2.04 -1.29 28.41
N GLU A 114 -2.97 -0.89 27.53
CA GLU A 114 -4.21 -1.63 27.29
C GLU A 114 -3.95 -3.02 26.70
N ILE A 115 -2.95 -3.13 25.82
CA ILE A 115 -2.52 -4.41 25.24
C ILE A 115 -1.91 -5.31 26.32
N LYS A 116 -1.05 -4.74 27.18
CA LYS A 116 -0.32 -5.49 28.22
C LYS A 116 -1.21 -5.88 29.40
N CYS A 117 -1.88 -4.90 30.01
CA CYS A 117 -2.55 -5.05 31.30
C CYS A 117 -4.00 -5.50 31.17
N ASN A 118 -4.66 -5.12 30.07
CA ASN A 118 -6.06 -5.47 29.81
C ASN A 118 -6.23 -6.51 28.69
N TYR A 119 -5.12 -7.09 28.19
CA TYR A 119 -5.09 -8.14 27.17
C TYR A 119 -5.85 -7.79 25.88
N GLN A 120 -5.91 -6.50 25.52
CA GLN A 120 -6.69 -6.01 24.37
C GLN A 120 -5.95 -6.20 23.03
N LEU A 121 -5.70 -7.45 22.63
CA LEU A 121 -4.90 -7.79 21.44
C LEU A 121 -5.48 -7.27 20.12
N TRP A 122 -6.79 -6.97 20.06
CA TRP A 122 -7.39 -6.33 18.89
C TRP A 122 -6.82 -4.94 18.58
N ARG A 123 -6.13 -4.30 19.54
CA ARG A 123 -5.35 -3.06 19.35
C ARG A 123 -4.08 -3.25 18.52
N LEU A 124 -3.79 -4.46 18.05
CA LEU A 124 -2.79 -4.71 17.02
C LEU A 124 -3.34 -4.56 15.60
N ILE A 125 -4.66 -4.58 15.42
CA ILE A 125 -5.34 -4.53 14.12
C ILE A 125 -6.11 -3.22 13.94
N THR A 126 -6.92 -2.86 14.95
CA THR A 126 -7.78 -1.66 14.93
C THR A 126 -7.05 -0.34 14.59
N PRO A 127 -5.78 -0.09 14.99
CA PRO A 127 -5.08 1.15 14.65
C PRO A 127 -4.92 1.40 13.15
N ILE A 128 -4.94 0.34 12.33
CA ILE A 128 -4.80 0.41 10.87
C ILE A 128 -5.92 1.26 10.23
N PHE A 129 -7.07 1.37 10.91
CA PHE A 129 -8.23 2.11 10.40
C PHE A 129 -8.34 3.54 10.98
N LEU A 130 -7.68 3.79 12.11
CA LEU A 130 -7.72 5.06 12.85
C LEU A 130 -6.71 6.06 12.29
N HIS A 131 -6.98 7.36 12.42
CA HIS A 131 -6.10 8.40 11.90
C HIS A 131 -5.98 9.59 12.85
N GLY A 132 -4.74 10.02 13.07
CA GLY A 132 -4.42 11.17 13.93
C GLY A 132 -4.94 12.53 13.44
N GLY A 133 -5.52 12.60 12.24
CA GLY A 133 -6.17 13.80 11.74
C GLY A 133 -6.38 13.80 10.22
N ILE A 134 -6.99 14.88 9.72
CA ILE A 134 -7.33 15.04 8.30
C ILE A 134 -6.07 14.99 7.43
N ILE A 135 -5.00 15.69 7.83
CA ILE A 135 -3.75 15.70 7.07
C ILE A 135 -3.16 14.28 7.00
N HIS A 136 -3.21 13.55 8.12
CA HIS A 136 -2.72 12.18 8.17
C HIS A 136 -3.50 11.26 7.22
N LEU A 137 -4.84 11.34 7.26
CA LEU A 137 -5.70 10.55 6.39
C LEU A 137 -5.47 10.87 4.92
N LEU A 138 -5.41 12.15 4.54
CA LEU A 138 -5.21 12.54 3.14
C LEU A 138 -3.90 12.01 2.56
N CYS A 139 -2.81 12.01 3.33
CA CYS A 139 -1.54 11.41 2.93
C CYS A 139 -1.68 9.90 2.70
N ASN A 140 -2.32 9.17 3.63
CA ASN A 140 -2.55 7.73 3.50
C ASN A 140 -3.45 7.41 2.29
N LEU A 141 -4.58 8.12 2.15
CA LEU A 141 -5.51 7.93 1.03
C LEU A 141 -4.83 8.21 -0.32
N THR A 142 -4.01 9.26 -0.41
CA THR A 142 -3.27 9.57 -1.65
C THR A 142 -2.33 8.42 -2.02
N MET A 143 -1.60 7.87 -1.05
CA MET A 143 -0.70 6.75 -1.26
C MET A 143 -1.45 5.46 -1.62
N GLN A 144 -2.50 5.15 -0.87
CA GLN A 144 -3.33 3.96 -1.03
C GLN A 144 -4.05 3.95 -2.38
N LEU A 145 -4.64 5.08 -2.78
CA LEU A 145 -5.37 5.17 -4.04
C LEU A 145 -4.43 5.29 -5.26
N ARG A 146 -3.32 6.03 -5.17
CA ARG A 146 -2.42 6.16 -6.32
C ARG A 146 -1.55 4.92 -6.54
N LEU A 147 -1.03 4.34 -5.47
CA LEU A 147 -0.01 3.30 -5.56
C LEU A 147 -0.54 1.95 -5.10
N GLY A 148 -1.33 1.94 -4.01
CA GLY A 148 -2.00 0.74 -3.54
C GLY A 148 -2.86 0.09 -4.63
N MET A 149 -3.71 0.86 -5.33
CA MET A 149 -4.52 0.32 -6.44
C MET A 149 -3.69 -0.25 -7.60
N ILE A 150 -2.52 0.33 -7.92
CA ILE A 150 -1.65 -0.19 -8.99
C ILE A 150 -1.09 -1.56 -8.57
N ILE A 151 -0.61 -1.66 -7.33
CA ILE A 151 -0.04 -2.88 -6.78
C ILE A 151 -1.12 -3.95 -6.58
N GLU A 152 -2.30 -3.55 -6.07
CA GLU A 152 -3.46 -4.42 -5.90
C GLU A 152 -3.90 -5.07 -7.21
N ARG A 153 -3.99 -4.30 -8.31
CA ARG A 153 -4.35 -4.86 -9.62
C ARG A 153 -3.36 -5.92 -10.10
N ARG A 154 -2.08 -5.75 -9.76
CA ARG A 154 -1.04 -6.72 -10.09
C ARG A 154 -1.11 -7.96 -9.20
N TRP A 155 -1.40 -7.78 -7.92
CA TRP A 155 -1.39 -8.85 -6.94
C TRP A 155 -2.71 -9.61 -6.84
N ASN A 156 -3.81 -8.99 -7.26
CA ASN A 156 -5.19 -9.20 -6.82
C ASN A 156 -5.46 -8.74 -5.37
N SER A 157 -6.73 -8.46 -5.08
CA SER A 157 -7.17 -7.91 -3.80
C SER A 157 -6.87 -8.82 -2.61
N PHE A 158 -6.94 -10.14 -2.79
CA PHE A 158 -6.69 -11.10 -1.70
C PHE A 158 -5.24 -11.03 -1.20
N ARG A 159 -4.26 -11.11 -2.11
CA ARG A 159 -2.83 -11.01 -1.73
C ARG A 159 -2.48 -9.63 -1.22
N PHE A 160 -3.07 -8.58 -1.79
CA PHE A 160 -2.93 -7.22 -1.29
C PHE A 160 -3.37 -7.11 0.17
N LEU A 161 -4.58 -7.60 0.50
CA LEU A 161 -5.11 -7.56 1.87
C LEU A 161 -4.25 -8.36 2.86
N ILE A 162 -3.75 -9.54 2.47
CA ILE A 162 -2.83 -10.32 3.31
C ILE A 162 -1.60 -9.49 3.66
N VAL A 163 -0.90 -8.95 2.65
CA VAL A 163 0.31 -8.16 2.89
C VAL A 163 -0.02 -6.91 3.70
N TYR A 164 -1.13 -6.24 3.41
CA TYR A 164 -1.58 -5.03 4.11
C TYR A 164 -1.80 -5.25 5.60
N PHE A 165 -2.56 -6.30 5.97
CA PHE A 165 -2.85 -6.57 7.38
C PHE A 165 -1.63 -7.16 8.12
N VAL A 166 -0.91 -8.09 7.50
CA VAL A 166 0.29 -8.69 8.13
C VAL A 166 1.34 -7.61 8.41
N SER A 167 1.58 -6.70 7.47
CA SER A 167 2.53 -5.60 7.69
C SER A 167 2.07 -4.60 8.74
N GLY A 168 0.78 -4.24 8.77
CA GLY A 168 0.22 -3.38 9.82
C GLY A 168 0.36 -3.98 11.21
N ILE A 169 0.04 -5.27 11.35
CA ILE A 169 0.16 -6.00 12.61
C ILE A 169 1.62 -6.10 13.05
N ILE A 170 2.54 -6.49 12.15
CA ILE A 170 3.98 -6.55 12.46
C ILE A 170 4.51 -5.16 12.84
N GLY A 171 4.11 -4.12 12.11
CA GLY A 171 4.45 -2.73 12.43
C GLY A 171 3.99 -2.34 13.84
N ASN A 172 2.73 -2.64 14.20
CA ASN A 172 2.20 -2.37 15.54
C ASN A 172 2.94 -3.17 16.62
N CYS A 173 3.27 -4.44 16.36
CA CYS A 173 4.04 -5.29 17.26
C CYS A 173 5.43 -4.70 17.58
N PHE A 174 6.13 -4.18 16.58
CA PHE A 174 7.44 -3.55 16.78
C PHE A 174 7.34 -2.11 17.31
N SER A 175 6.25 -1.40 17.03
CA SER A 175 5.99 -0.11 17.66
C SER A 175 5.90 -0.22 19.18
N ILE A 176 5.24 -1.26 19.68
CA ILE A 176 5.17 -1.57 21.12
C ILE A 176 6.58 -1.78 21.72
N ILE A 177 7.49 -2.41 20.96
CA ILE A 177 8.84 -2.75 21.42
C ILE A 177 9.76 -1.52 21.38
N CYS A 178 9.72 -0.76 20.29
CA CYS A 178 10.68 0.33 20.04
C CYS A 178 10.20 1.70 20.52
N GLN A 179 8.89 1.91 20.62
CA GLN A 179 8.28 3.18 21.03
C GLN A 179 7.20 2.94 22.10
N PRO A 180 7.58 2.36 23.25
CA PRO A 180 6.64 2.11 24.33
C PRO A 180 6.05 3.42 24.86
N THR A 181 4.83 3.36 25.38
CA THR A 181 4.00 4.47 25.91
C THR A 181 3.37 5.41 24.88
N SER A 182 3.66 5.21 23.58
CA SER A 182 3.07 6.02 22.51
C SER A 182 1.72 5.46 22.05
N ILE A 183 0.74 6.34 21.84
CA ILE A 183 -0.49 5.98 21.15
C ILE A 183 -0.22 5.97 19.64
N GLY A 184 -0.44 4.82 18.99
CA GLY A 184 -0.24 4.65 17.55
C GLY A 184 -1.55 4.49 16.79
N VAL A 185 -1.66 5.17 15.65
CA VAL A 185 -2.77 5.06 14.69
C VAL A 185 -2.24 5.23 13.27
N GLY A 186 -2.95 4.69 12.28
CA GLY A 186 -2.70 4.94 10.87
C GLY A 186 -2.47 3.67 10.05
N ALA A 187 -2.86 3.76 8.79
CA ALA A 187 -2.63 2.74 7.77
C ALA A 187 -1.18 2.71 7.22
N SER A 188 -0.33 3.64 7.63
CA SER A 188 0.96 3.90 7.00
C SER A 188 1.95 2.74 7.12
N GLY A 189 1.95 2.01 8.25
CA GLY A 189 2.72 0.77 8.41
C GLY A 189 2.30 -0.30 7.41
N SER A 190 0.99 -0.46 7.18
CA SER A 190 0.43 -1.35 6.17
C SER A 190 0.85 -0.94 4.75
N LEU A 191 0.79 0.36 4.44
CA LEU A 191 1.17 0.89 3.13
C LEU A 191 2.67 0.73 2.87
N LEU A 192 3.53 0.98 3.87
CA LEU A 192 4.96 0.69 3.75
C LEU A 192 5.24 -0.81 3.58
N GLY A 193 4.45 -1.67 4.18
CA GLY A 193 4.48 -3.11 3.91
C GLY A 193 4.15 -3.48 2.48
N ILE A 194 3.14 -2.83 1.88
CA ILE A 194 2.83 -2.98 0.46
C ILE A 194 4.05 -2.56 -0.39
N PHE A 195 4.75 -1.49 -0.05
CA PHE A 195 5.97 -1.09 -0.75
C PHE A 195 7.12 -2.09 -0.58
N GLY A 196 7.35 -2.59 0.64
CA GLY A 196 8.33 -3.65 0.89
C GLY A 196 8.03 -4.90 0.06
N GLY A 197 6.76 -5.30 -0.01
CA GLY A 197 6.34 -6.40 -0.84
C GLY A 197 6.48 -6.13 -2.34
N PHE A 198 6.28 -4.89 -2.78
CA PHE A 198 6.46 -4.49 -4.17
C PHE A 198 7.93 -4.53 -4.60
N VAL A 199 8.86 -4.13 -3.72
CA VAL A 199 10.30 -4.32 -3.95
C VAL A 199 10.63 -5.80 -4.14
N VAL A 200 10.08 -6.68 -3.30
CA VAL A 200 10.27 -8.13 -3.43
C VAL A 200 9.70 -8.68 -4.74
N ASP A 201 8.50 -8.23 -5.14
CA ASP A 201 7.89 -8.61 -6.42
C ASP A 201 8.76 -8.16 -7.61
N ILE A 202 9.33 -6.95 -7.58
CA ILE A 202 10.27 -6.49 -8.61
C ILE A 202 11.49 -7.42 -8.69
N ILE A 203 12.07 -7.79 -7.56
CA ILE A 203 13.26 -8.66 -7.52
C ILE A 203 12.93 -10.05 -8.09
N ILE A 204 11.80 -10.63 -7.68
CA ILE A 204 11.35 -11.97 -8.10
C ILE A 204 10.98 -11.98 -9.59
N ASN A 205 10.29 -10.94 -10.05
CA ASN A 205 9.71 -10.86 -11.39
C ASN A 205 10.43 -9.84 -12.30
N LYS A 206 11.74 -9.65 -12.12
CA LYS A 206 12.54 -8.59 -12.78
C LYS A 206 12.20 -8.38 -14.26
N LYS A 207 12.15 -9.44 -15.06
CA LYS A 207 11.84 -9.39 -16.50
C LYS A 207 10.51 -8.70 -16.83
N LYS A 208 9.51 -8.79 -15.94
CA LYS A 208 8.19 -8.15 -16.11
C LYS A 208 8.23 -6.63 -15.87
N PHE A 209 9.30 -6.11 -15.28
CA PHE A 209 9.48 -4.70 -14.92
C PHE A 209 10.54 -3.98 -15.77
N GLU A 210 11.12 -4.63 -16.77
CA GLU A 210 12.18 -4.06 -17.62
C GLU A 210 11.66 -3.04 -18.65
N ASN A 211 10.34 -2.93 -18.85
CA ASN A 211 9.79 -1.95 -19.77
C ASN A 211 9.89 -0.51 -19.22
N ARG A 212 10.01 0.47 -20.12
CA ARG A 212 10.21 1.89 -19.75
C ARG A 212 9.12 2.46 -18.84
N VAL A 213 7.89 1.97 -18.98
CA VAL A 213 6.74 2.41 -18.16
C VAL A 213 6.95 2.01 -16.70
N TRP A 214 7.31 0.75 -16.44
CA TRP A 214 7.60 0.26 -15.09
C TRP A 214 8.84 0.91 -14.50
N LEU A 215 9.91 1.07 -15.27
CA LEU A 215 11.13 1.76 -14.79
C LEU A 215 10.83 3.19 -14.33
N SER A 216 10.05 3.94 -15.12
CA SER A 216 9.62 5.29 -14.78
C SER A 216 8.73 5.32 -13.52
N LEU A 217 7.81 4.35 -13.39
CA LEU A 217 6.94 4.23 -12.22
C LEU A 217 7.73 3.84 -10.96
N ILE A 218 8.64 2.87 -11.06
CA ILE A 218 9.52 2.44 -9.97
C ILE A 218 10.37 3.62 -9.48
N GLY A 219 10.92 4.43 -10.38
CA GLY A 219 11.67 5.64 -10.01
C GLY A 219 10.84 6.60 -9.14
N ARG A 220 9.62 6.93 -9.57
CA ARG A 220 8.70 7.79 -8.80
C ARG A 220 8.30 7.17 -7.46
N LEU A 221 8.03 5.86 -7.46
CA LEU A 221 7.70 5.10 -6.26
C LEU A 221 8.84 5.12 -5.25
N MET A 222 10.08 4.91 -5.70
CA MET A 222 11.24 4.92 -4.83
C MET A 222 11.48 6.29 -4.21
N ILE A 223 11.34 7.37 -4.97
CA ILE A 223 11.40 8.73 -4.43
C ILE A 223 10.33 8.93 -3.35
N SER A 224 9.10 8.47 -3.60
CA SER A 224 8.00 8.58 -2.63
C SER A 224 8.29 7.79 -1.34
N ILE A 225 8.84 6.59 -1.47
CA ILE A 225 9.25 5.74 -0.33
C ILE A 225 10.34 6.43 0.49
N ILE A 226 11.37 6.99 -0.17
CA ILE A 226 12.47 7.70 0.51
C ILE A 226 11.92 8.91 1.27
N ILE A 227 11.08 9.72 0.63
CA ILE A 227 10.46 10.89 1.26
C ILE A 227 9.68 10.46 2.51
N ILE A 228 8.85 9.41 2.40
CA ILE A 228 8.08 8.92 3.56
C ILE A 228 9.00 8.41 4.65
N PHE A 229 10.06 7.65 4.32
CA PHE A 229 11.02 7.20 5.32
C PHE A 229 11.71 8.35 6.04
N VAL A 230 12.06 9.42 5.34
CA VAL A 230 12.64 10.63 5.96
C VAL A 230 11.63 11.27 6.90
N PHE A 231 10.37 11.44 6.47
CA PHE A 231 9.32 12.00 7.32
C PHE A 231 8.90 11.06 8.46
N SER A 232 9.16 9.75 8.38
CA SER A 232 8.86 8.79 9.45
C SER A 232 9.49 9.16 10.79
N PHE A 233 10.62 9.87 10.77
CA PHE A 233 11.37 10.26 11.96
C PHE A 233 10.95 11.62 12.52
N ALA A 234 9.95 12.29 11.92
CA ALA A 234 9.42 13.53 12.48
C ALA A 234 8.62 13.26 13.78
N PRO A 235 8.58 14.22 14.72
CA PRO A 235 7.85 14.07 15.97
C PRO A 235 6.36 13.71 15.75
N GLY A 236 5.88 12.71 16.49
CA GLY A 236 4.50 12.23 16.39
C GLY A 236 4.24 11.21 15.28
N ILE A 237 5.27 10.78 14.55
CA ILE A 237 5.18 9.72 13.53
C ILE A 237 5.85 8.44 14.04
N ASP A 238 5.18 7.31 13.80
CA ASP A 238 5.65 6.00 14.26
C ASP A 238 6.69 5.40 13.29
N TYR A 239 7.95 5.81 13.45
CA TYR A 239 9.05 5.28 12.62
C TYR A 239 9.19 3.76 12.73
N SER A 240 8.91 3.18 13.91
CA SER A 240 9.03 1.74 14.13
C SER A 240 7.99 0.98 13.29
N ALA A 241 6.72 1.40 13.35
CA ALA A 241 5.66 0.81 12.53
C ALA A 241 5.96 0.91 11.03
N HIS A 242 6.59 2.00 10.58
CA HIS A 242 7.00 2.18 9.19
C HIS A 242 8.11 1.22 8.76
N VAL A 243 9.21 1.16 9.52
CA VAL A 243 10.36 0.29 9.21
C VAL A 243 9.96 -1.18 9.26
N PHE A 244 9.32 -1.61 10.35
CA PHE A 244 8.98 -3.01 10.53
C PHE A 244 7.73 -3.42 9.74
N GLY A 245 6.83 -2.49 9.43
CA GLY A 245 5.77 -2.71 8.45
C GLY A 245 6.34 -3.02 7.06
N PHE A 246 7.33 -2.24 6.60
CA PHE A 246 8.05 -2.51 5.35
C PHE A 246 8.71 -3.89 5.34
N ILE A 247 9.46 -4.22 6.39
CA ILE A 247 10.15 -5.52 6.51
C ILE A 247 9.14 -6.68 6.58
N GLY A 248 8.10 -6.55 7.39
CA GLY A 248 7.04 -7.56 7.53
C GLY A 248 6.29 -7.80 6.22
N GLY A 249 5.97 -6.73 5.49
CA GLY A 249 5.37 -6.81 4.17
C GLY A 249 6.28 -7.46 3.13
N ALA A 250 7.59 -7.16 3.15
CA ALA A 250 8.57 -7.81 2.29
C ALA A 250 8.68 -9.31 2.56
N ILE A 251 8.75 -9.75 3.82
CA ILE A 251 8.77 -11.16 4.22
C ILE A 251 7.48 -11.87 3.79
N CYS A 252 6.33 -11.24 4.03
CA CYS A 252 5.03 -11.78 3.63
C CYS A 252 4.93 -11.96 2.10
N ALA A 253 5.28 -10.93 1.34
CA ALA A 253 5.27 -10.96 -0.12
C ALA A 253 6.27 -11.96 -0.69
N PHE A 254 7.44 -12.15 -0.05
CA PHE A 254 8.39 -13.19 -0.44
C PHE A 254 7.75 -14.58 -0.33
N GLY A 255 7.08 -14.86 0.80
CA GLY A 255 6.30 -16.09 0.97
C GLY A 255 5.26 -16.30 -0.12
N LEU A 256 4.50 -15.25 -0.45
CA LEU A 256 3.43 -15.30 -1.44
C LEU A 256 3.93 -15.42 -2.88
N PHE A 257 5.03 -14.78 -3.25
CA PHE A 257 5.44 -14.62 -4.65
C PHE A 257 6.70 -15.39 -5.06
N ALA A 258 7.47 -15.97 -4.13
CA ALA A 258 8.69 -16.72 -4.45
C ALA A 258 8.46 -17.83 -5.48
N HIS A 259 7.28 -18.47 -5.45
CA HIS A 259 6.89 -19.50 -6.41
C HIS A 259 6.77 -19.01 -7.86
N GLN A 260 6.86 -17.71 -8.13
CA GLN A 260 6.83 -17.16 -9.49
C GLN A 260 8.22 -17.10 -10.13
N ASN A 261 9.30 -17.28 -9.34
CA ASN A 261 10.65 -17.31 -9.85
C ASN A 261 10.99 -18.70 -10.43
N PRO A 262 11.35 -18.82 -11.73
CA PRO A 262 11.64 -20.10 -12.38
C PRO A 262 12.76 -20.93 -11.71
N TRP A 263 13.68 -20.27 -11.01
CA TRP A 263 14.74 -20.95 -10.26
C TRP A 263 14.19 -21.62 -8.99
N ILE A 264 13.27 -20.95 -8.29
CA ILE A 264 12.62 -21.46 -7.07
C ILE A 264 11.64 -22.59 -7.41
N THR A 265 10.89 -22.46 -8.52
CA THR A 265 9.88 -23.46 -8.92
C THR A 265 10.45 -24.83 -9.25
N LYS A 266 11.73 -24.93 -9.65
CA LYS A 266 12.36 -26.21 -9.99
C LYS A 266 12.62 -27.11 -8.78
N LYS A 267 12.57 -26.57 -7.56
CA LYS A 267 12.87 -27.31 -6.32
C LYS A 267 11.68 -27.24 -5.37
N LEU A 268 10.83 -28.27 -5.39
CA LEU A 268 9.62 -28.37 -4.55
C LEU A 268 9.90 -28.10 -3.06
N TRP A 269 11.00 -28.65 -2.53
CA TRP A 269 11.40 -28.45 -1.13
C TRP A 269 11.65 -26.98 -0.77
N ILE A 270 12.26 -26.20 -1.67
CA ILE A 270 12.48 -24.76 -1.43
C ILE A 270 11.14 -24.01 -1.37
N LYS A 271 10.19 -24.37 -2.25
CA LYS A 271 8.83 -23.79 -2.23
C LYS A 271 8.13 -24.09 -0.90
N ILE A 272 8.17 -25.35 -0.44
CA ILE A 272 7.57 -25.76 0.83
C ILE A 272 8.24 -25.03 2.01
N SER A 273 9.57 -24.97 2.04
CA SER A 273 10.31 -24.26 3.08
C SER A 273 9.91 -22.79 3.16
N ILE A 274 9.77 -22.09 2.03
CA ILE A 274 9.37 -20.68 2.02
C ILE A 274 7.94 -20.51 2.55
N TRP A 275 7.01 -21.38 2.15
CA TRP A 275 5.62 -21.34 2.59
C TRP A 275 5.46 -21.65 4.08
N ILE A 276 6.41 -22.37 4.68
CA ILE A 276 6.42 -22.67 6.12
C ILE A 276 7.17 -21.58 6.91
N ILE A 277 8.35 -21.18 6.45
CA ILE A 277 9.24 -20.27 7.17
C ILE A 277 8.65 -18.85 7.26
N CYS A 278 8.07 -18.31 6.19
CA CYS A 278 7.54 -16.94 6.22
C CYS A 278 6.39 -16.77 7.23
N PRO A 279 5.38 -17.66 7.28
CA PRO A 279 4.37 -17.63 8.34
C PRO A 279 4.95 -17.86 9.74
N ILE A 280 5.93 -18.78 9.89
CA ILE A 280 6.59 -19.00 11.18
C ILE A 280 7.29 -17.74 11.68
N ILE A 281 7.99 -17.00 10.81
CA ILE A 281 8.62 -15.74 11.18
C ILE A 281 7.57 -14.72 11.65
N CYS A 282 6.46 -14.59 10.93
CA CYS A 282 5.38 -13.68 11.32
C CYS A 282 4.76 -14.07 12.68
N LEU A 283 4.54 -15.38 12.90
CA LEU A 283 4.04 -15.90 14.15
C LEU A 283 5.04 -15.71 15.29
N ALA A 284 6.33 -15.96 15.04
CA ALA A 284 7.39 -15.79 16.02
C ALA A 284 7.51 -14.33 16.48
N VAL A 285 7.35 -13.36 15.56
CA VAL A 285 7.28 -11.93 15.91
C VAL A 285 6.11 -11.66 16.84
N LEU A 286 4.90 -12.14 16.49
CA LEU A 286 3.73 -11.97 17.34
C LEU A 286 3.94 -12.56 18.74
N LEU A 287 4.41 -13.81 18.81
CA LEU A 287 4.67 -14.51 20.07
C LEU A 287 5.75 -13.82 20.90
N LEU A 288 6.81 -13.32 20.25
CA LEU A 288 7.86 -12.55 20.94
C LEU A 288 7.30 -11.25 21.52
N THR A 289 6.47 -10.51 20.77
CA THR A 289 5.82 -9.31 21.29
C THR A 289 4.96 -9.63 22.52
N LEU A 290 4.15 -10.69 22.45
CA LEU A 290 3.33 -11.13 23.58
C LEU A 290 4.18 -11.56 24.78
N LEU A 291 5.28 -12.27 24.55
CA LEU A 291 6.22 -12.69 25.60
C LEU A 291 6.89 -11.49 26.27
N LEU A 292 7.38 -10.51 25.50
CA LEU A 292 8.04 -9.32 26.04
C LEU A 292 7.07 -8.44 26.84
N LEU A 293 5.81 -8.37 26.42
CA LEU A 293 4.75 -7.71 27.18
C LEU A 293 4.47 -8.46 28.49
N TYR A 294 4.33 -9.78 28.44
CA TYR A 294 4.08 -10.64 29.61
C TYR A 294 5.20 -10.57 30.65
N LEU A 295 6.46 -10.63 30.20
CA LEU A 295 7.63 -10.58 31.09
C LEU A 295 7.86 -9.18 31.71
N GLY A 296 7.10 -8.17 31.30
CA GLY A 296 7.24 -6.80 31.81
C GLY A 296 8.59 -6.15 31.45
N VAL A 297 9.31 -6.71 30.49
CA VAL A 297 10.62 -6.21 30.02
C VAL A 297 10.46 -4.86 29.33
N LEU A 298 9.34 -4.67 28.65
CA LEU A 298 8.99 -3.37 28.08
C LEU A 298 8.59 -2.44 29.22
N ASN A 299 9.17 -1.23 29.23
CA ASN A 299 8.95 -0.16 30.22
C ASN A 299 7.55 0.47 30.09
N VAL A 300 6.55 -0.36 29.84
CA VAL A 300 5.12 -0.09 29.93
C VAL A 300 4.78 -0.20 31.40
N GLY A 301 4.16 0.85 31.96
CA GLY A 301 3.87 0.99 33.40
C GLY A 301 3.30 -0.29 34.05
N LYS A 302 3.52 -0.43 35.36
CA LYS A 302 3.01 -1.60 36.11
C LYS A 302 1.50 -1.70 35.95
N CYS A 303 1.02 -2.93 35.74
CA CYS A 303 -0.40 -3.24 35.79
C CYS A 303 -0.80 -3.21 37.27
N ASN A 304 -1.33 -2.07 37.71
CA ASN A 304 -1.89 -1.88 39.05
C ASN A 304 -3.40 -2.02 38.98
#